data_AF-A0A1I0AZE2-F1
#
_entry.id   AF-A0A1I0AZE2-F1
#
_cell.length_a   1.000
_cell.length_b   1.000
_cell.length_c   1.000
_cell.angle_alpha   90.00
_cell.angle_beta   90.00
_cell.angle_gamma   90.00
#
_symmetry.space_group_name_H-M   'P 1'
#
loop_
_entity.id
_entity.type
_entity.pdbx_description
1 polymer ?
#
loop_
_entity_poly.entity_id
_entity_poly.type
_entity_poly.pdbx_seq_one_letter_code
_entity_poly.pdbx_strand_id
1 'polypeptide(L)'
;MQIFQKNLSISIPYQFSSDKSIKETEVLFFDIETTGFLPDISSIYLIGCCYNKNNCWNLIQFFADDYISEPVLLQSFCDFATDYKTMIHFNGSRFDIPYLQKKLIHYNMTFSFDSFLQIDLYKKIHPYKKILGLPDLKQKTVEGFLSLPRIDSYTGRELIDVYAAYMKDKFGHKEDTEIEQNKLLLHNEEDVTGLIWLTSLMAYTDLFEKKPDSCKVTACKNSVTFEIPLRNTLLKPIHLQIPQIGFHAFENNAQITVSFIQGELKYYYANYKDYYYLPSEDTAMHKSVAEFVDKKFREKAKASNCYTRKTGFFLPQFHGNLEPAFRADYKDKQSYIQASERFLSDSGLCCQYAFILLQHLLHTIKKI
;
A
#
# COMPACT_ATOMS: atom_id res chain seq x y z
N MET A 1 -29.12 14.13 22.38
CA MET A 1 -27.84 14.08 21.65
C MET A 1 -26.92 15.19 22.11
N GLN A 2 -25.61 14.91 22.25
CA GLN A 2 -24.55 15.88 22.51
C GLN A 2 -23.55 15.91 21.36
N ILE A 3 -22.88 17.05 21.15
CA ILE A 3 -21.82 17.22 20.16
C ILE A 3 -20.56 17.70 20.88
N PHE A 4 -19.46 16.98 20.70
CA PHE A 4 -18.15 17.33 21.24
C PHE A 4 -17.24 17.76 20.09
N GLN A 5 -16.43 18.79 20.32
CA GLN A 5 -15.49 19.31 19.33
C GLN A 5 -14.14 19.61 19.96
N LYS A 6 -13.07 19.32 19.22
CA LYS A 6 -11.69 19.54 19.69
C LYS A 6 -10.79 19.89 18.52
N ASN A 7 -9.97 20.93 18.68
CA ASN A 7 -8.91 21.23 17.72
C ASN A 7 -7.73 20.29 17.95
N LEU A 8 -7.17 19.76 16.88
CA LEU A 8 -6.08 18.79 16.91
C LEU A 8 -4.78 19.45 16.42
N SER A 9 -3.74 19.36 17.23
CA SER A 9 -2.38 19.76 16.86
C SER A 9 -1.68 18.61 16.13
N ILE A 10 -2.26 18.18 15.00
CA ILE A 10 -1.77 17.07 14.18
C ILE A 10 -1.57 17.57 12.76
N SER A 11 -0.52 17.09 12.09
CA SER A 11 -0.33 17.25 10.65
C SER A 11 -0.47 15.90 9.98
N ILE A 12 -1.05 15.85 8.80
CA ILE A 12 -1.17 14.60 8.05
C ILE A 12 0.24 14.13 7.62
N PRO A 13 0.68 12.91 7.97
CA PRO A 13 2.03 12.43 7.67
C PRO A 13 2.19 11.93 6.23
N TYR A 14 1.10 11.84 5.47
CA TYR A 14 1.10 11.38 4.08
C TYR A 14 0.64 12.49 3.16
N GLN A 15 1.45 12.77 2.13
CA GLN A 15 1.07 13.68 1.07
C GLN A 15 0.35 12.90 -0.02
N PHE A 16 -0.93 13.23 -0.22
CA PHE A 16 -1.70 12.68 -1.33
C PHE A 16 -1.07 13.13 -2.65
N SER A 17 -0.72 12.15 -3.50
CA SER A 17 -0.11 12.38 -4.82
C SER A 17 -0.86 13.44 -5.63
N SER A 18 -0.13 14.28 -6.37
CA SER A 18 -0.68 15.27 -7.30
C SER A 18 -1.75 14.71 -8.24
N ASP A 19 -1.56 13.46 -8.68
CA ASP A 19 -2.42 12.78 -9.64
C ASP A 19 -3.80 12.41 -9.08
N LYS A 20 -4.00 12.47 -7.75
CA LYS A 20 -5.27 12.11 -7.09
C LYS A 20 -6.16 13.29 -6.74
N SER A 21 -5.72 14.54 -6.91
CA SER A 21 -6.53 15.75 -6.64
C SER A 21 -7.21 15.80 -5.26
N ILE A 22 -6.72 15.07 -4.25
CA ILE A 22 -7.29 15.07 -2.90
C ILE A 22 -6.74 16.29 -2.15
N LYS A 23 -7.64 17.19 -1.75
CA LYS A 23 -7.31 18.31 -0.86
C LYS A 23 -7.66 17.93 0.57
N GLU A 24 -6.79 18.24 1.53
CA GLU A 24 -7.02 17.94 2.95
C GLU A 24 -8.36 18.52 3.46
N THR A 25 -8.75 19.71 2.99
CA THR A 25 -10.02 20.36 3.33
C THR A 25 -11.27 19.65 2.79
N GLU A 26 -11.10 18.68 1.90
CA GLU A 26 -12.19 17.88 1.30
C GLU A 26 -12.17 16.42 1.82
N VAL A 27 -11.30 16.11 2.78
CA VAL A 27 -11.15 14.80 3.41
C VAL A 27 -11.92 14.76 4.74
N LEU A 28 -12.71 13.71 4.89
CA LEU A 28 -13.38 13.34 6.14
C LEU A 28 -12.87 11.97 6.60
N PHE A 29 -12.26 11.93 7.78
CA PHE A 29 -12.01 10.67 8.48
C PHE A 29 -13.19 10.36 9.37
N PHE A 30 -13.59 9.09 9.49
CA PHE A 30 -14.66 8.72 10.41
C PHE A 30 -14.57 7.27 10.90
N ASP A 31 -15.23 7.04 12.03
CA ASP A 31 -15.44 5.74 12.67
C ASP A 31 -16.75 5.78 13.48
N ILE A 32 -17.43 4.63 13.63
CA ILE A 32 -18.68 4.52 14.37
C ILE A 32 -18.58 3.56 15.55
N GLU A 33 -19.29 3.92 16.63
CA GLU A 33 -19.53 3.00 17.74
C GLU A 33 -20.98 2.56 17.82
N THR A 34 -21.16 1.27 18.09
CA THR A 34 -22.47 0.62 18.06
C THR A 34 -22.67 -0.24 19.30
N THR A 35 -23.93 -0.44 19.70
CA THR A 35 -24.29 -1.36 20.80
C THR A 35 -24.29 -2.83 20.38
N GLY A 36 -23.79 -3.15 19.18
CA GLY A 36 -23.74 -4.50 18.63
C GLY A 36 -23.43 -4.49 17.13
N PHE A 37 -23.14 -5.67 16.56
CA PHE A 37 -22.71 -5.80 15.16
C PHE A 37 -23.85 -5.81 14.14
N LEU A 38 -25.10 -5.99 14.57
CA LEU A 38 -26.23 -6.21 13.68
C LEU A 38 -27.16 -4.98 13.69
N PRO A 39 -27.17 -4.15 12.64
CA PRO A 39 -27.90 -2.88 12.62
C PRO A 39 -29.41 -3.01 12.82
N ASP A 40 -29.97 -4.18 12.55
CA ASP A 40 -31.41 -4.45 12.71
C ASP A 40 -31.81 -4.55 14.20
N ILE A 41 -30.86 -4.79 15.12
CA ILE A 41 -31.12 -5.03 16.55
C ILE A 41 -30.22 -4.21 17.50
N SER A 42 -29.24 -3.46 16.98
CA SER A 42 -28.36 -2.59 17.75
C SER A 42 -28.43 -1.16 17.25
N SER A 43 -27.93 -0.21 18.04
CA SER A 43 -27.97 1.23 17.74
C SER A 43 -26.58 1.82 17.66
N ILE A 44 -26.44 2.87 16.87
CA ILE A 44 -25.25 3.74 16.83
C ILE A 44 -25.37 4.70 18.01
N TYR A 45 -24.33 4.75 18.84
CA TYR A 45 -24.28 5.69 19.96
C TYR A 45 -23.23 6.77 19.79
N LEU A 46 -22.27 6.60 18.89
CA LEU A 46 -21.24 7.60 18.62
C LEU A 46 -20.82 7.52 17.15
N ILE A 47 -20.70 8.68 16.50
CA ILE A 47 -19.97 8.82 15.24
C ILE A 47 -18.92 9.90 15.45
N GLY A 48 -17.66 9.52 15.29
CA GLY A 48 -16.55 10.45 15.34
C GLY A 48 -16.06 10.80 13.95
N CYS A 49 -15.66 12.05 13.75
CA CYS A 49 -15.09 12.52 12.50
C CYS A 49 -13.90 13.43 12.72
N CYS A 50 -12.87 13.29 11.89
CA CYS A 50 -11.78 14.25 11.78
C CYS A 50 -11.81 14.95 10.42
N TYR A 51 -11.69 16.28 10.43
CA TYR A 51 -11.78 17.11 9.24
C TYR A 51 -10.81 18.29 9.30
N ASN A 52 -10.36 18.76 8.13
CA ASN A 52 -9.47 19.91 8.05
C ASN A 52 -10.27 21.18 7.72
N LYS A 53 -10.20 22.18 8.61
CA LYS A 53 -10.78 23.50 8.42
C LYS A 53 -9.74 24.55 8.77
N ASN A 54 -9.54 25.50 7.87
CA ASN A 54 -8.54 26.58 8.03
C ASN A 54 -7.12 26.04 8.32
N ASN A 55 -6.72 24.94 7.66
CA ASN A 55 -5.43 24.26 7.86
C ASN A 55 -5.22 23.69 9.28
N CYS A 56 -6.29 23.51 10.05
CA CYS A 56 -6.27 22.84 11.34
C CYS A 56 -7.13 21.58 11.25
N TRP A 57 -6.64 20.46 11.76
CA TRP A 57 -7.45 19.25 11.95
C TRP A 57 -8.35 19.44 13.17
N ASN A 58 -9.60 19.00 13.06
CA ASN A 58 -10.60 19.12 14.11
C ASN A 58 -11.30 17.77 14.26
N LEU A 59 -11.55 17.38 15.50
CA LEU A 59 -12.43 16.29 15.87
C LEU A 59 -13.84 16.84 16.10
N ILE A 60 -14.84 16.14 15.59
CA ILE A 60 -16.24 16.28 15.98
C ILE A 60 -16.81 14.91 16.30
N GLN A 61 -17.54 14.81 17.41
CA GLN A 61 -18.14 13.57 17.88
C GLN A 61 -19.62 13.80 18.15
N PHE A 62 -20.47 13.06 17.42
CA PHE A 62 -21.92 13.06 17.62
C PHE A 62 -22.27 11.91 18.56
N PHE A 63 -22.68 12.23 19.79
CA PHE A 63 -22.92 11.25 20.85
C PHE A 63 -24.40 11.15 21.21
N ALA A 64 -24.96 9.95 21.11
CA ALA A 64 -26.29 9.66 21.60
C ALA A 64 -26.21 9.45 23.10
N ASP A 65 -26.69 10.43 23.85
CA ASP A 65 -26.72 10.41 25.29
C ASP A 65 -28.08 9.92 25.83
N ASP A 66 -28.90 9.32 24.96
CA ASP A 66 -30.19 8.71 25.25
C ASP A 66 -30.52 7.61 24.21
N TYR A 67 -31.61 6.87 24.40
CA TYR A 67 -32.00 5.75 23.53
C TYR A 67 -32.78 6.16 22.27
N ILE A 68 -33.13 7.44 22.11
CA ILE A 68 -34.01 7.93 21.03
C ILE A 68 -33.30 8.89 20.07
N SER A 69 -32.06 9.28 20.38
CA SER A 69 -31.26 10.25 19.65
C SER A 69 -30.57 9.68 18.40
N GLU A 70 -30.58 8.35 18.18
CA GLU A 70 -29.93 7.73 17.01
C GLU A 70 -30.32 8.39 15.66
N PRO A 71 -31.61 8.70 15.37
CA PRO A 71 -31.98 9.38 14.13
C PRO A 71 -31.39 10.80 14.03
N VAL A 72 -31.39 11.56 15.12
CA VAL A 72 -30.85 12.94 15.15
C VAL A 72 -29.34 12.91 14.94
N LEU A 73 -28.66 11.95 15.55
CA LEU A 73 -27.23 11.71 15.39
C LEU A 73 -26.88 11.37 13.93
N LEU A 74 -27.62 10.42 13.34
CA LEU A 74 -27.43 10.02 11.94
C LEU A 74 -27.64 11.18 10.96
N GLN A 75 -28.72 11.95 11.15
CA GLN A 75 -29.00 13.11 10.29
C GLN A 75 -27.90 14.17 10.43
N SER A 76 -27.46 14.45 11.67
CA SER A 76 -26.39 15.42 11.93
C SER A 76 -25.07 15.02 11.26
N PHE A 77 -24.73 13.73 11.29
CA PHE A 77 -23.58 13.21 10.56
C PHE A 77 -23.74 13.35 9.04
N CYS A 78 -24.92 13.01 8.49
CA CYS A 78 -25.16 13.12 7.05
C CYS A 78 -25.03 14.57 6.57
N ASP A 79 -25.68 15.51 7.25
CA ASP A 79 -25.64 16.93 6.93
C ASP A 79 -24.21 17.48 7.03
N PHE A 80 -23.43 16.98 8.00
CA PHE A 80 -22.02 17.35 8.12
C PHE A 80 -21.16 16.76 7.00
N ALA A 81 -21.40 15.50 6.63
CA ALA A 81 -20.58 14.77 5.68
C ALA A 81 -20.73 15.28 4.23
N THR A 82 -21.84 15.94 3.88
CA THR A 82 -22.09 16.40 2.49
C THR A 82 -21.07 17.41 1.97
N ASP A 83 -20.35 18.12 2.85
CA ASP A 83 -19.36 19.12 2.46
C ASP A 83 -18.01 18.52 2.00
N TYR A 84 -17.85 17.20 2.13
CA TYR A 84 -16.60 16.49 1.85
C TYR A 84 -16.70 15.64 0.57
N LYS A 85 -15.53 15.27 0.02
CA LYS A 85 -15.45 14.48 -1.22
C LYS A 85 -14.74 13.15 -1.03
N THR A 86 -13.85 13.05 -0.05
CA THR A 86 -13.07 11.84 0.23
C THR A 86 -13.37 11.38 1.64
N MET A 87 -13.75 10.12 1.79
CA MET A 87 -13.93 9.48 3.09
C MET A 87 -12.79 8.50 3.34
N ILE A 88 -12.09 8.66 4.45
CA ILE A 88 -11.00 7.78 4.87
C ILE A 88 -11.41 7.08 6.16
N HIS A 89 -11.34 5.75 6.16
CA HIS A 89 -11.78 4.93 7.27
C HIS A 89 -10.90 3.67 7.36
N PHE A 90 -11.01 2.93 8.47
CA PHE A 90 -10.27 1.68 8.65
C PHE A 90 -11.23 0.50 8.69
N ASN A 91 -11.24 -0.34 7.64
CA ASN A 91 -12.16 -1.49 7.51
C ASN A 91 -13.67 -1.12 7.46
N GLY A 92 -14.02 0.16 7.43
CA GLY A 92 -15.40 0.63 7.30
C GLY A 92 -16.15 0.25 6.03
N SER A 93 -15.47 -0.16 4.95
CA SER A 93 -16.15 -0.73 3.79
C SER A 93 -16.86 -2.04 4.11
N ARG A 94 -16.39 -2.76 5.15
CA ARG A 94 -16.96 -4.05 5.56
C ARG A 94 -17.96 -3.90 6.70
N PHE A 95 -17.84 -2.87 7.52
CA PHE A 95 -18.65 -2.68 8.73
C PHE A 95 -19.42 -1.35 8.72
N ASP A 96 -18.72 -0.24 8.93
CA ASP A 96 -19.31 1.09 9.18
C ASP A 96 -20.28 1.53 8.09
N ILE A 97 -19.86 1.49 6.83
CA ILE A 97 -20.67 1.95 5.70
C ILE A 97 -21.92 1.08 5.52
N PRO A 98 -21.82 -0.27 5.43
CA PRO A 98 -23.02 -1.12 5.40
C PRO A 98 -23.95 -0.94 6.61
N TYR A 99 -23.40 -0.71 7.80
CA TYR A 99 -24.19 -0.49 9.02
C TYR A 99 -24.97 0.82 8.94
N LEU A 100 -24.31 1.93 8.59
CA LEU A 100 -24.91 3.24 8.39
C LEU A 100 -25.99 3.19 7.30
N GLN A 101 -25.69 2.57 6.15
CA GLN A 101 -26.66 2.42 5.05
C GLN A 101 -27.96 1.74 5.49
N LYS A 102 -27.87 0.65 6.26
CA LYS A 102 -29.06 -0.03 6.79
C LYS A 102 -29.85 0.87 7.75
N LYS A 103 -29.17 1.64 8.60
CA LYS A 103 -29.82 2.58 9.52
C LYS A 103 -30.49 3.75 8.79
N LEU A 104 -29.87 4.28 7.75
CA LEU A 104 -30.47 5.31 6.89
C LEU A 104 -31.75 4.79 6.22
N ILE A 105 -31.73 3.56 5.70
CA ILE A 105 -32.94 2.92 5.14
C ILE A 105 -34.01 2.77 6.21
N HIS A 106 -33.66 2.28 7.41
CA HIS A 106 -34.60 2.10 8.51
C HIS A 106 -35.30 3.41 8.92
N TYR A 107 -34.57 4.53 8.92
CA TYR A 107 -35.12 5.85 9.26
C TYR A 107 -35.62 6.66 8.04
N ASN A 108 -35.68 6.07 6.85
CA ASN A 108 -36.08 6.73 5.59
C ASN A 108 -35.26 7.99 5.26
N MET A 109 -33.97 7.99 5.57
CA MET A 109 -33.05 9.09 5.28
C MET A 109 -32.40 8.93 3.91
N THR A 110 -32.33 10.03 3.15
CA THR A 110 -31.69 10.05 1.83
C THR A 110 -30.26 10.54 1.94
N PHE A 111 -29.30 9.63 1.92
CA PHE A 111 -27.87 9.92 1.88
C PHE A 111 -27.14 8.77 1.18
N SER A 112 -26.15 9.07 0.33
CA SER A 112 -25.40 8.04 -0.40
C SER A 112 -23.89 8.18 -0.14
N PHE A 113 -23.27 7.08 0.26
CA PHE A 113 -21.82 6.98 0.41
C PHE A 113 -21.08 6.83 -0.94
N ASP A 114 -21.81 6.57 -2.03
CA ASP A 114 -21.24 6.37 -3.36
C ASP A 114 -20.74 7.67 -4.01
N SER A 115 -21.17 8.83 -3.50
CA SER A 115 -20.68 10.14 -3.96
C SER A 115 -19.27 10.47 -3.49
N PHE A 116 -18.72 9.69 -2.55
CA PHE A 116 -17.41 9.92 -1.96
C PHE A 116 -16.34 9.03 -2.60
N LEU A 117 -15.14 9.56 -2.77
CA LEU A 117 -13.94 8.74 -2.94
C LEU A 117 -13.65 8.03 -1.61
N GLN A 118 -13.87 6.72 -1.56
CA GLN A 118 -13.65 5.91 -0.38
C GLN A 118 -12.20 5.38 -0.32
N ILE A 119 -11.50 5.63 0.79
CA ILE A 119 -10.17 5.09 1.08
C ILE A 119 -10.25 4.24 2.35
N ASP A 120 -10.31 2.92 2.14
CA ASP A 120 -10.20 1.95 3.22
C ASP A 120 -8.73 1.62 3.51
N LEU A 121 -8.20 2.16 4.60
CA LEU A 121 -6.80 1.95 5.00
C LEU A 121 -6.49 0.48 5.31
N TYR A 122 -7.45 -0.28 5.82
CA TYR A 122 -7.29 -1.73 6.04
C TYR A 122 -7.05 -2.44 4.71
N LYS A 123 -7.89 -2.18 3.70
CA LYS A 123 -7.72 -2.79 2.36
C LYS A 123 -6.43 -2.38 1.70
N LYS A 124 -5.98 -1.13 1.89
CA LYS A 124 -4.71 -0.63 1.37
C LYS A 124 -3.52 -1.38 1.94
N ILE A 125 -3.49 -1.60 3.25
CA ILE A 125 -2.34 -2.24 3.90
C ILE A 125 -2.40 -3.78 3.88
N HIS A 126 -3.59 -4.36 3.69
CA HIS A 126 -3.80 -5.80 3.74
C HIS A 126 -2.82 -6.64 2.89
N PRO A 127 -2.54 -6.29 1.62
CA PRO A 127 -1.58 -7.05 0.81
C PRO A 127 -0.15 -7.05 1.35
N TYR A 128 0.18 -6.14 2.27
CA TYR A 128 1.52 -5.91 2.79
C TYR A 128 1.73 -6.44 4.21
N LYS A 129 0.70 -7.02 4.84
CA LYS A 129 0.74 -7.57 6.22
C LYS A 129 2.02 -8.38 6.51
N LYS A 130 2.36 -9.33 5.63
CA LYS A 130 3.52 -10.21 5.79
C LYS A 130 4.85 -9.47 5.69
N ILE A 131 4.97 -8.51 4.76
CA ILE A 131 6.19 -7.70 4.58
C ILE A 131 6.44 -6.79 5.76
N LEU A 132 5.37 -6.27 6.35
CA LEU A 132 5.44 -5.42 7.54
C LEU A 132 5.60 -6.22 8.83
N GLY A 133 5.62 -7.55 8.77
CA GLY A 133 5.76 -8.41 9.94
C GLY A 133 4.58 -8.31 10.92
N LEU A 134 3.39 -7.91 10.45
CA LEU A 134 2.23 -7.66 11.31
C LEU A 134 1.50 -8.97 11.65
N PRO A 135 1.19 -9.26 12.93
CA PRO A 135 0.50 -10.48 13.33
C PRO A 135 -0.96 -10.49 12.90
N ASP A 136 -1.62 -9.34 12.98
CA ASP A 136 -2.94 -9.06 12.45
C ASP A 136 -3.01 -7.60 11.95
N LEU A 137 -4.18 -7.19 11.47
CA LEU A 137 -4.41 -5.85 10.93
C LEU A 137 -5.53 -5.15 11.71
N LYS A 138 -5.67 -5.46 13.01
CA LYS A 138 -6.49 -4.61 13.87
C LYS A 138 -5.84 -3.23 13.94
N GLN A 139 -6.65 -2.19 14.02
CA GLN A 139 -6.16 -0.80 14.08
C GLN A 139 -5.07 -0.63 15.15
N LYS A 140 -5.34 -1.03 16.41
CA LYS A 140 -4.37 -1.05 17.52
C LYS A 140 -3.03 -1.71 17.18
N THR A 141 -3.04 -2.82 16.46
CA THR A 141 -1.81 -3.53 16.05
C THR A 141 -0.99 -2.69 15.07
N VAL A 142 -1.66 -2.03 14.12
CA VAL A 142 -1.02 -1.19 13.11
C VAL A 142 -0.52 0.13 13.71
N GLU A 143 -1.27 0.72 14.63
CA GLU A 143 -0.85 1.88 15.41
C GLU A 143 0.40 1.56 16.26
N GLY A 144 0.41 0.40 16.91
CA GLY A 144 1.57 -0.08 17.67
C GLY A 144 2.81 -0.27 16.79
N PHE A 145 2.63 -0.78 15.56
CA PHE A 145 3.71 -0.84 14.57
C PHE A 145 4.29 0.54 14.28
N LEU A 146 3.44 1.56 14.11
CA LEU A 146 3.86 2.95 13.91
C LEU A 146 4.35 3.65 15.19
N SER A 147 4.23 2.98 16.35
CA SER A 147 4.53 3.54 17.68
C SER A 147 3.71 4.78 18.02
N LEU A 148 2.43 4.79 17.62
CA LEU A 148 1.50 5.83 18.02
C LEU A 148 1.12 5.66 19.49
N PRO A 149 1.06 6.75 20.28
CA PRO A 149 0.61 6.69 21.66
C PRO A 149 -0.89 6.36 21.70
N ARG A 150 -1.30 5.52 22.64
CA ARG A 150 -2.70 5.18 22.91
C ARG A 150 -2.91 5.06 24.42
N ILE A 151 -3.93 5.72 24.94
CA ILE A 151 -4.34 5.68 26.34
C ILE A 151 -5.49 4.69 26.51
N ASP A 152 -6.39 4.60 25.52
CA ASP A 152 -7.51 3.68 25.52
C ASP A 152 -7.05 2.21 25.55
N SER A 153 -7.54 1.53 26.59
CA SER A 153 -7.30 0.11 26.82
C SER A 153 -8.50 -0.76 26.46
N TYR A 154 -9.66 -0.17 26.15
CA TYR A 154 -10.89 -0.92 25.91
C TYR A 154 -10.95 -1.49 24.50
N THR A 155 -11.63 -2.62 24.35
CA THR A 155 -12.08 -3.13 23.06
C THR A 155 -13.48 -2.61 22.76
N GLY A 156 -13.84 -2.51 21.47
CA GLY A 156 -15.19 -2.10 21.09
C GLY A 156 -16.30 -2.98 21.70
N ARG A 157 -16.01 -4.25 22.02
CA ARG A 157 -16.96 -5.12 22.75
C ARG A 157 -17.17 -4.66 24.19
N GLU A 158 -16.11 -4.30 24.90
CA GLU A 158 -16.20 -3.85 26.29
C GLU A 158 -16.90 -2.48 26.37
N LEU A 159 -16.78 -1.65 25.34
CA LEU A 159 -17.49 -0.36 25.31
C LEU A 159 -19.00 -0.47 25.22
N ILE A 160 -19.53 -1.60 24.72
CA ILE A 160 -20.98 -1.86 24.76
C ILE A 160 -21.46 -1.88 26.22
N ASP A 161 -20.71 -2.55 27.10
CA ASP A 161 -21.04 -2.63 28.53
C ASP A 161 -20.82 -1.27 29.22
N VAL A 162 -19.78 -0.52 28.82
CA VAL A 162 -19.54 0.85 29.33
C VAL A 162 -20.69 1.79 28.94
N TYR A 163 -21.18 1.73 27.70
CA TYR A 163 -22.32 2.53 27.26
C TYR A 163 -23.61 2.14 27.99
N ALA A 164 -23.85 0.83 28.20
CA ALA A 164 -24.99 0.37 28.98
C ALA A 164 -24.93 0.89 30.44
N ALA A 165 -23.75 0.88 31.06
CA ALA A 165 -23.52 1.44 32.39
C ALA A 165 -23.75 2.95 32.43
N TYR A 166 -23.20 3.70 31.46
CA TYR A 166 -23.42 5.14 31.30
C TYR A 166 -24.92 5.47 31.28
N MET A 167 -25.69 4.77 30.45
CA MET A 167 -27.12 5.02 30.30
C MET A 167 -27.88 4.72 31.60
N LYS A 168 -27.56 3.60 32.26
CA LYS A 168 -28.16 3.23 33.55
C LYS A 168 -27.91 4.30 34.62
N ASP A 169 -26.66 4.77 34.72
CA ASP A 169 -26.28 5.72 35.75
C ASP A 169 -26.82 7.13 35.46
N LYS A 170 -26.90 7.51 34.18
CA LYS A 170 -27.52 8.77 33.75
C LYS A 170 -29.00 8.85 34.09
N PHE A 171 -29.78 7.86 33.71
CA PHE A 171 -31.21 7.83 34.03
C PHE A 171 -31.47 7.48 35.51
N GLY A 172 -30.48 6.90 36.20
CA GLY A 172 -30.47 6.68 37.64
C GLY A 172 -30.01 7.89 38.47
N HIS A 173 -29.67 9.03 37.83
CA HIS A 173 -29.19 10.26 38.47
C HIS A 173 -27.98 10.07 39.39
N LYS A 174 -27.01 9.23 39.00
CA LYS A 174 -25.74 9.10 39.74
C LYS A 174 -24.73 10.16 39.30
N GLU A 175 -23.85 10.55 40.22
CA GLU A 175 -22.85 11.60 40.01
C GLU A 175 -21.72 11.17 39.04
N ASP A 176 -21.39 9.88 38.92
CA ASP A 176 -20.18 9.40 38.21
C ASP A 176 -20.29 9.29 36.68
N THR A 177 -21.41 9.67 36.06
CA THR A 177 -21.69 9.44 34.62
C THR A 177 -20.68 10.03 33.64
N GLU A 178 -19.91 11.03 34.07
CA GLU A 178 -18.87 11.68 33.26
C GLU A 178 -17.68 10.74 33.00
N ILE A 179 -17.39 9.79 33.91
CA ILE A 179 -16.26 8.87 33.79
C ILE A 179 -16.50 7.89 32.64
N GLU A 180 -17.67 7.26 32.56
CA GLU A 180 -18.03 6.34 31.47
C GLU A 180 -18.11 7.09 30.13
N GLN A 181 -18.70 8.29 30.13
CA GLN A 181 -18.76 9.12 28.91
C GLN A 181 -17.36 9.43 28.38
N ASN A 182 -16.44 9.85 29.26
CA ASN A 182 -15.08 10.15 28.87
C ASN A 182 -14.35 8.94 28.30
N LYS A 183 -14.59 7.72 28.81
CA LYS A 183 -14.02 6.49 28.23
C LYS A 183 -14.53 6.24 26.81
N LEU A 184 -15.83 6.40 26.58
CA LEU A 184 -16.45 6.21 25.26
C LEU A 184 -15.94 7.24 24.24
N LEU A 185 -15.91 8.52 24.64
CA LEU A 185 -15.40 9.59 23.80
C LEU A 185 -13.90 9.42 23.51
N LEU A 186 -13.10 9.03 24.50
CA LEU A 186 -11.66 8.82 24.33
C LEU A 186 -11.34 7.69 23.35
N HIS A 187 -12.05 6.57 23.41
CA HIS A 187 -11.81 5.46 22.49
C HIS A 187 -12.00 5.89 21.04
N ASN A 188 -13.16 6.46 20.75
CA ASN A 188 -13.49 6.92 19.41
C ASN A 188 -12.61 8.11 18.97
N GLU A 189 -12.23 9.01 19.89
CA GLU A 189 -11.24 10.05 19.61
C GLU A 189 -9.92 9.43 19.14
N GLU A 190 -9.37 8.48 19.87
CA GLU A 190 -8.10 7.84 19.51
C GLU A 190 -8.19 7.04 18.21
N ASP A 191 -9.31 6.33 17.97
CA ASP A 191 -9.51 5.61 16.71
C ASP A 191 -9.61 6.56 15.51
N VAL A 192 -10.40 7.64 15.59
CA VAL A 192 -10.59 8.57 14.46
C VAL A 192 -9.36 9.46 14.25
N THR A 193 -8.74 9.98 15.31
CA THR A 193 -7.49 10.76 15.19
C THR A 193 -6.32 9.89 14.74
N GLY A 194 -6.29 8.62 15.17
CA GLY A 194 -5.37 7.60 14.71
C GLY A 194 -5.39 7.45 13.19
N LEU A 195 -6.56 7.52 12.55
CA LEU A 195 -6.68 7.42 11.09
C LEU A 195 -5.83 8.44 10.33
N ILE A 196 -5.69 9.68 10.86
CA ILE A 196 -4.82 10.70 10.26
C ILE A 196 -3.39 10.18 10.19
N TRP A 197 -2.87 9.61 11.29
CA TRP A 197 -1.55 9.01 11.33
C TRP A 197 -1.42 7.76 10.48
N LEU A 198 -2.46 6.91 10.44
CA LEU A 198 -2.49 5.70 9.63
C LEU A 198 -2.45 5.98 8.12
N THR A 199 -2.69 7.21 7.65
CA THR A 199 -2.44 7.56 6.24
C THR A 199 -0.99 7.34 5.82
N SER A 200 -0.03 7.40 6.75
CA SER A 200 1.39 7.07 6.50
C SER A 200 1.59 5.65 5.96
N LEU A 201 0.64 4.72 6.21
CA LEU A 201 0.65 3.38 5.65
C LEU A 201 0.61 3.38 4.12
N MET A 202 0.05 4.43 3.50
CA MET A 202 0.00 4.58 2.05
C MET A 202 1.39 4.81 1.43
N ALA A 203 2.39 5.27 2.22
CA ALA A 203 3.77 5.35 1.76
C ALA A 203 4.35 3.94 1.49
N TYR A 204 3.95 2.95 2.28
CA TYR A 204 4.32 1.54 2.07
C TYR A 204 3.64 0.97 0.83
N THR A 205 2.38 1.34 0.57
CA THR A 205 1.71 0.90 -0.67
C THR A 205 2.35 1.54 -1.90
N ASP A 206 2.69 2.82 -1.82
CA ASP A 206 3.30 3.57 -2.92
C ASP A 206 4.65 2.97 -3.35
N LEU A 207 5.46 2.50 -2.39
CA LEU A 207 6.72 1.82 -2.63
C LEU A 207 6.56 0.62 -3.58
N PHE A 208 5.49 -0.15 -3.43
CA PHE A 208 5.26 -1.36 -4.22
C PHE A 208 4.23 -1.19 -5.34
N GLU A 209 3.52 -0.07 -5.45
CA GLU A 209 2.48 0.09 -6.50
C GLU A 209 2.93 1.03 -7.61
N LYS A 210 3.87 1.93 -7.32
CA LYS A 210 4.30 2.97 -8.26
C LYS A 210 5.74 2.75 -8.68
N LYS A 211 6.00 2.87 -9.99
CA LYS A 211 7.37 2.93 -10.52
C LYS A 211 8.13 4.09 -9.86
N PRO A 212 9.41 3.92 -9.47
CA PRO A 212 10.24 5.03 -9.01
C PRO A 212 10.37 6.15 -10.06
N ASP A 213 10.38 7.41 -9.61
CA ASP A 213 10.60 8.57 -10.47
C ASP A 213 12.09 8.72 -10.85
N SER A 214 12.97 8.33 -9.94
CA SER A 214 14.41 8.33 -10.13
C SER A 214 15.05 7.15 -9.40
N CYS A 215 16.22 6.75 -9.88
CA CYS A 215 17.00 5.70 -9.27
C CYS A 215 18.48 5.97 -9.51
N LYS A 216 19.27 5.97 -8.44
CA LYS A 216 20.73 6.05 -8.49
C LYS A 216 21.30 4.64 -8.35
N VAL A 217 22.30 4.34 -9.16
CA VAL A 217 22.88 3.00 -9.21
C VAL A 217 24.35 3.03 -8.85
N THR A 218 24.74 2.12 -7.96
CA THR A 218 26.12 1.92 -7.54
C THR A 218 26.51 0.48 -7.78
N ALA A 219 27.56 0.26 -8.58
CA ALA A 219 28.13 -1.06 -8.79
C ALA A 219 29.16 -1.36 -7.69
N CYS A 220 28.98 -2.49 -7.00
CA CYS A 220 29.88 -3.02 -5.98
C CYS A 220 30.58 -4.28 -6.52
N LYS A 221 31.56 -4.79 -5.77
CA LYS A 221 32.43 -5.90 -6.22
C LYS A 221 31.65 -7.14 -6.70
N ASN A 222 30.54 -7.48 -6.03
CA ASN A 222 29.71 -8.68 -6.31
C ASN A 222 28.21 -8.37 -6.41
N SER A 223 27.81 -7.10 -6.43
CA SER A 223 26.40 -6.69 -6.42
C SER A 223 26.18 -5.35 -7.09
N VAL A 224 24.94 -5.07 -7.46
CA VAL A 224 24.49 -3.73 -7.88
C VAL A 224 23.47 -3.24 -6.87
N THR A 225 23.64 -2.01 -6.42
CA THR A 225 22.74 -1.35 -5.47
C THR A 225 21.95 -0.26 -6.17
N PHE A 226 20.64 -0.32 -6.04
CA PHE A 226 19.67 0.64 -6.55
C PHE A 226 19.13 1.46 -5.38
N GLU A 227 19.43 2.75 -5.36
CA GLU A 227 18.93 3.73 -4.40
C GLU A 227 17.75 4.47 -5.02
N ILE A 228 16.63 4.52 -4.29
CA ILE A 228 15.34 5.01 -4.76
C ILE A 228 14.83 6.04 -3.74
N PRO A 229 14.77 7.32 -4.12
CA PRO A 229 14.09 8.34 -3.32
C PRO A 229 12.59 8.01 -3.23
N LEU A 230 12.03 8.12 -2.03
CA LEU A 230 10.62 7.87 -1.76
C LEU A 230 9.80 9.15 -1.85
N ARG A 231 8.58 9.03 -2.38
CA ARG A 231 7.64 10.15 -2.51
C ARG A 231 7.08 10.60 -1.16
N ASN A 232 6.99 9.66 -0.22
CA ASN A 232 6.48 9.86 1.12
C ASN A 232 7.41 9.17 2.11
N THR A 233 7.58 9.77 3.29
CA THR A 233 8.45 9.26 4.34
C THR A 233 7.88 7.97 4.95
N LEU A 234 8.72 6.95 5.09
CA LEU A 234 8.40 5.74 5.86
C LEU A 234 8.74 5.97 7.34
N LEU A 235 7.73 5.82 8.21
CA LEU A 235 7.89 5.99 9.65
C LEU A 235 8.63 4.83 10.33
N LYS A 236 8.59 3.65 9.71
CA LYS A 236 9.24 2.42 10.20
C LYS A 236 10.00 1.74 9.07
N PRO A 237 11.20 1.21 9.38
CA PRO A 237 12.04 0.59 8.38
C PRO A 237 11.45 -0.74 7.92
N ILE A 238 11.71 -1.09 6.66
CA ILE A 238 11.47 -2.41 6.11
C ILE A 238 12.84 -3.04 5.82
N HIS A 239 13.03 -4.28 6.24
CA HIS A 239 14.22 -5.07 5.93
C HIS A 239 13.79 -6.44 5.42
N LEU A 240 14.13 -6.76 4.17
CA LEU A 240 13.79 -8.03 3.55
C LEU A 240 15.04 -8.64 2.93
N GLN A 241 15.18 -9.95 3.06
CA GLN A 241 16.26 -10.71 2.45
C GLN A 241 15.68 -11.95 1.78
N ILE A 242 15.86 -12.06 0.47
CA ILE A 242 15.54 -13.27 -0.31
C ILE A 242 16.78 -13.68 -1.12
N PRO A 243 16.84 -14.87 -1.73
CA PRO A 243 17.97 -15.25 -2.56
C PRO A 243 18.26 -14.19 -3.63
N GLN A 244 19.52 -13.74 -3.71
CA GLN A 244 20.04 -12.73 -4.65
C GLN A 244 19.55 -11.28 -4.45
N ILE A 245 18.58 -11.01 -3.56
CA ILE A 245 18.07 -9.65 -3.32
C ILE A 245 18.04 -9.35 -1.82
N GLY A 246 18.74 -8.29 -1.44
CA GLY A 246 18.55 -7.60 -0.17
C GLY A 246 17.78 -6.30 -0.38
N PHE A 247 16.87 -6.00 0.53
CA PHE A 247 16.05 -4.80 0.48
C PHE A 247 16.00 -4.10 1.84
N HIS A 248 16.22 -2.80 1.82
CA HIS A 248 16.04 -1.93 2.96
C HIS A 248 15.30 -0.66 2.53
N ALA A 249 14.32 -0.21 3.29
CA ALA A 249 13.69 1.08 3.08
C ALA A 249 13.40 1.77 4.40
N PHE A 250 13.77 3.04 4.51
CA PHE A 250 13.52 3.83 5.70
C PHE A 250 13.52 5.32 5.36
N GLU A 251 12.71 6.10 6.09
CA GLU A 251 12.52 7.53 5.87
C GLU A 251 12.24 7.84 4.39
N ASN A 252 13.13 8.55 3.72
CA ASN A 252 12.93 9.07 2.38
C ASN A 252 13.66 8.25 1.31
N ASN A 253 14.24 7.09 1.64
CA ASN A 253 15.01 6.29 0.69
C ASN A 253 14.74 4.78 0.84
N ALA A 254 14.77 4.10 -0.31
CA ALA A 254 14.83 2.65 -0.40
C ALA A 254 16.10 2.22 -1.14
N GLN A 255 16.65 1.09 -0.72
CA GLN A 255 17.85 0.49 -1.27
C GLN A 255 17.57 -0.98 -1.61
N ILE A 256 17.79 -1.34 -2.87
CA ILE A 256 17.72 -2.72 -3.35
C ILE A 256 19.12 -3.15 -3.77
N THR A 257 19.67 -4.18 -3.12
CA THR A 257 20.95 -4.77 -3.50
C THR A 257 20.72 -6.10 -4.18
N VAL A 258 21.24 -6.25 -5.40
CA VAL A 258 21.08 -7.45 -6.22
C VAL A 258 22.43 -8.06 -6.53
N SER A 259 22.59 -9.36 -6.27
CA SER A 259 23.76 -10.11 -6.70
C SER A 259 23.71 -10.37 -8.20
N PHE A 260 24.81 -10.18 -8.90
CA PHE A 260 24.93 -10.54 -10.32
C PHE A 260 25.64 -11.89 -10.48
N ILE A 261 25.44 -12.54 -11.62
CA ILE A 261 26.28 -13.66 -12.06
C ILE A 261 27.33 -13.14 -13.04
N GLN A 262 28.54 -13.66 -12.93
CA GLN A 262 29.62 -13.44 -13.89
C GLN A 262 29.75 -14.68 -14.77
N GLY A 263 29.80 -14.49 -16.08
CA GLY A 263 30.00 -15.60 -17.00
C GLY A 263 29.64 -15.23 -18.43
N GLU A 264 29.31 -16.24 -19.21
CA GLU A 264 28.88 -16.11 -20.58
C GLU A 264 27.44 -16.61 -20.73
N LEU A 265 26.58 -15.76 -21.28
CA LEU A 265 25.18 -16.10 -21.58
C LEU A 265 24.88 -15.86 -23.06
N LYS A 266 23.78 -16.46 -23.53
CA LYS A 266 23.33 -16.40 -24.92
C LYS A 266 22.19 -15.40 -25.08
N TYR A 267 22.28 -14.55 -26.09
CA TYR A 267 21.18 -13.72 -26.58
C TYR A 267 20.57 -14.37 -27.82
N TYR A 268 19.31 -14.77 -27.74
CA TYR A 268 18.61 -15.48 -28.82
C TYR A 268 17.83 -14.50 -29.70
N TYR A 269 18.03 -14.54 -31.01
CA TYR A 269 17.31 -13.69 -31.95
C TYR A 269 15.92 -14.23 -32.25
N ALA A 270 14.90 -13.40 -32.06
CA ALA A 270 13.50 -13.77 -32.33
C ALA A 270 13.24 -14.07 -33.81
N ASN A 271 13.90 -13.32 -34.71
CA ASN A 271 13.81 -13.47 -36.17
C ASN A 271 14.80 -14.52 -36.71
N TYR A 272 14.89 -15.68 -36.07
CA TYR A 272 15.86 -16.74 -36.42
C TYR A 272 15.82 -17.18 -37.89
N LYS A 273 14.69 -17.01 -38.58
CA LYS A 273 14.53 -17.35 -40.00
C LYS A 273 15.47 -16.55 -40.90
N ASP A 274 15.98 -15.42 -40.44
CA ASP A 274 16.90 -14.53 -41.18
C ASP A 274 18.38 -14.76 -40.85
N TYR A 275 18.68 -15.85 -40.14
CA TYR A 275 20.02 -16.20 -39.72
C TYR A 275 20.43 -17.59 -40.23
N TYR A 276 21.73 -17.74 -40.41
CA TYR A 276 22.41 -19.02 -40.47
C TYR A 276 23.16 -19.25 -39.14
N TYR A 277 23.23 -20.50 -38.70
CA TYR A 277 24.05 -20.91 -37.57
C TYR A 277 25.35 -21.50 -38.09
N LEU A 278 26.45 -21.15 -37.45
CA LEU A 278 27.80 -21.59 -37.77
C LEU A 278 28.26 -22.56 -36.67
N PRO A 279 28.27 -23.89 -36.93
CA PRO A 279 28.57 -24.87 -35.88
C PRO A 279 29.99 -24.82 -35.33
N SER A 280 30.97 -24.42 -36.17
CA SER A 280 32.37 -24.35 -35.77
C SER A 280 32.65 -23.15 -34.86
N GLU A 281 31.98 -22.03 -35.10
CA GLU A 281 32.10 -20.77 -34.36
C GLU A 281 31.06 -20.63 -33.24
N ASP A 282 30.08 -21.54 -33.16
CA ASP A 282 29.01 -21.58 -32.17
C ASP A 282 28.26 -20.25 -32.02
N THR A 283 27.87 -19.67 -33.17
CA THR A 283 27.21 -18.37 -33.26
C THR A 283 26.26 -18.28 -34.45
N ALA A 284 25.27 -17.38 -34.36
CA ALA A 284 24.35 -17.06 -35.44
C ALA A 284 24.80 -15.81 -36.22
N MET A 285 24.72 -15.86 -37.55
CA MET A 285 25.00 -14.74 -38.44
C MET A 285 23.82 -14.46 -39.37
N HIS A 286 23.47 -13.18 -39.51
CA HIS A 286 22.41 -12.74 -40.41
C HIS A 286 22.74 -13.09 -41.87
N LYS A 287 21.71 -13.44 -42.67
CA LYS A 287 21.86 -13.88 -44.07
C LYS A 287 22.76 -12.98 -44.92
N SER A 288 22.64 -11.66 -44.74
CA SER A 288 23.41 -10.66 -45.50
C SER A 288 24.92 -10.75 -45.28
N VAL A 289 25.37 -11.27 -44.14
CA VAL A 289 26.80 -11.45 -43.82
C VAL A 289 27.21 -12.91 -44.04
N ALA A 290 26.31 -13.85 -43.73
CA ALA A 290 26.55 -15.27 -43.93
C ALA A 290 26.68 -15.68 -45.40
N GLU A 291 26.27 -14.84 -46.36
CA GLU A 291 26.44 -15.09 -47.80
C GLU A 291 27.91 -15.35 -48.17
N PHE A 292 28.85 -14.68 -47.50
CA PHE A 292 30.29 -14.82 -47.70
C PHE A 292 30.89 -16.08 -47.07
N VAL A 293 30.09 -16.88 -46.35
CA VAL A 293 30.51 -18.14 -45.72
C VAL A 293 30.13 -19.33 -46.61
N ASP A 294 31.08 -20.24 -46.84
CA ASP A 294 30.86 -21.46 -47.62
C ASP A 294 29.67 -22.26 -47.06
N LYS A 295 28.79 -22.75 -47.94
CA LYS A 295 27.55 -23.45 -47.58
C LYS A 295 27.79 -24.67 -46.70
N LYS A 296 28.97 -25.29 -46.77
CA LYS A 296 29.33 -26.46 -45.94
C LYS A 296 29.58 -26.11 -44.46
N PHE A 297 29.84 -24.84 -44.14
CA PHE A 297 30.13 -24.37 -42.77
C PHE A 297 28.94 -23.65 -42.12
N ARG A 298 27.79 -23.57 -42.81
CA ARG A 298 26.59 -22.91 -42.28
C ARG A 298 25.35 -23.78 -42.43
N GLU A 299 24.52 -23.78 -41.40
CA GLU A 299 23.20 -24.43 -41.42
C GLU A 299 22.10 -23.40 -41.17
N LYS A 300 20.86 -23.68 -41.62
CA LYS A 300 19.73 -22.79 -41.34
C LYS A 300 19.51 -22.69 -39.83
N ALA A 301 19.44 -21.47 -39.31
CA ALA A 301 19.23 -21.29 -37.88
C ALA A 301 17.82 -21.78 -37.47
N LYS A 302 17.77 -22.40 -36.30
CA LYS A 302 16.59 -22.77 -35.52
C LYS A 302 16.49 -21.81 -34.34
N ALA A 303 15.31 -21.65 -33.77
CA ALA A 303 15.15 -20.80 -32.59
C ALA A 303 16.12 -21.16 -31.44
N SER A 304 16.47 -22.45 -31.29
CA SER A 304 17.37 -22.94 -30.25
C SER A 304 18.86 -22.75 -30.49
N ASN A 305 19.31 -22.48 -31.72
CA ASN A 305 20.73 -22.23 -32.04
C ASN A 305 20.96 -20.83 -32.63
N CYS A 306 19.91 -20.03 -32.79
CA CYS A 306 20.03 -18.67 -33.29
C CYS A 306 20.40 -17.69 -32.17
N TYR A 307 21.65 -17.71 -31.73
CA TYR A 307 22.13 -16.83 -30.66
C TYR A 307 23.54 -16.27 -30.90
N THR A 308 23.86 -15.23 -30.13
CA THR A 308 25.25 -14.81 -29.86
C THR A 308 25.58 -14.98 -28.39
N ARG A 309 26.82 -15.38 -28.10
CA ARG A 309 27.37 -15.44 -26.74
C ARG A 309 27.84 -14.06 -26.29
N LYS A 310 27.63 -13.74 -25.02
CA LYS A 310 28.06 -12.49 -24.40
C LYS A 310 28.65 -12.76 -23.02
N THR A 311 29.89 -12.33 -22.83
CA THR A 311 30.58 -12.40 -21.53
C THR A 311 30.38 -11.10 -20.76
N GLY A 312 30.13 -11.21 -19.46
CA GLY A 312 30.02 -10.06 -18.57
C GLY A 312 29.30 -10.36 -17.27
N PHE A 313 28.73 -9.31 -16.69
CA PHE A 313 27.92 -9.37 -15.48
C PHE A 313 26.43 -9.29 -15.83
N PHE A 314 25.65 -10.17 -15.22
CA PHE A 314 24.25 -10.37 -15.57
C PHE A 314 23.38 -10.32 -14.31
N LEU A 315 22.38 -9.45 -14.35
CA LEU A 315 21.39 -9.28 -13.30
C LEU A 315 20.15 -10.14 -13.60
N PRO A 316 19.60 -10.85 -12.62
CA PRO A 316 18.44 -11.72 -12.81
C PRO A 316 17.19 -10.91 -13.18
N GLN A 317 16.49 -11.33 -14.24
CA GLN A 317 15.18 -10.77 -14.56
C GLN A 317 14.08 -11.57 -13.88
N PHE A 318 13.24 -10.86 -13.13
CA PHE A 318 12.02 -11.42 -12.54
C PHE A 318 10.83 -10.96 -13.37
N HIS A 319 9.88 -11.86 -13.67
CA HIS A 319 8.69 -11.55 -14.47
C HIS A 319 8.94 -11.13 -15.95
N GLY A 320 10.20 -11.07 -16.43
CA GLY A 320 10.59 -11.34 -17.82
C GLY A 320 10.39 -10.25 -18.89
N ASN A 321 10.45 -8.96 -18.55
CA ASN A 321 9.98 -7.88 -19.44
C ASN A 321 11.06 -6.90 -19.95
N LEU A 322 12.35 -7.12 -19.70
CA LEU A 322 13.40 -6.21 -20.20
C LEU A 322 14.22 -6.85 -21.32
N GLU A 323 14.45 -6.08 -22.37
CA GLU A 323 15.32 -6.43 -23.48
C GLU A 323 16.62 -5.61 -23.44
N PRO A 324 17.76 -6.18 -23.86
CA PRO A 324 17.93 -7.56 -24.33
C PRO A 324 17.92 -8.61 -23.19
N ALA A 325 17.20 -9.72 -23.41
CA ALA A 325 17.14 -10.83 -22.46
C ALA A 325 18.16 -11.95 -22.78
N PHE A 326 19.06 -12.24 -21.83
CA PHE A 326 20.08 -13.28 -21.93
C PHE A 326 19.68 -14.54 -21.15
N ARG A 327 20.08 -15.73 -21.63
CA ARG A 327 19.79 -17.03 -20.99
C ARG A 327 20.99 -17.96 -21.09
N ALA A 328 21.11 -18.93 -20.18
CA ALA A 328 22.16 -19.94 -20.29
C ALA A 328 21.83 -20.91 -21.45
N ASP A 329 20.59 -21.41 -21.49
CA ASP A 329 20.07 -22.22 -22.58
C ASP A 329 18.68 -21.78 -23.07
N TYR A 330 18.34 -22.19 -24.30
CA TYR A 330 17.12 -21.75 -24.99
C TYR A 330 15.84 -22.09 -24.21
N LYS A 331 15.84 -23.24 -23.54
CA LYS A 331 14.70 -23.75 -22.76
C LYS A 331 14.62 -23.16 -21.36
N ASP A 332 15.63 -22.42 -20.93
CA ASP A 332 15.62 -21.84 -19.59
C ASP A 332 14.55 -20.77 -19.48
N LYS A 333 13.82 -20.83 -18.37
CA LYS A 333 12.82 -19.82 -18.01
C LYS A 333 13.47 -18.59 -17.38
N GLN A 334 14.57 -18.78 -16.67
CA GLN A 334 15.32 -17.68 -16.07
C GLN A 334 16.03 -16.90 -17.16
N SER A 335 15.84 -15.59 -17.14
CA SER A 335 16.55 -14.67 -18.03
C SER A 335 17.31 -13.63 -17.22
N TYR A 336 18.23 -12.95 -17.88
CA TYR A 336 19.10 -11.98 -17.27
C TYR A 336 19.21 -10.74 -18.16
N ILE A 337 19.53 -9.60 -17.55
CA ILE A 337 19.91 -8.37 -18.24
C ILE A 337 21.38 -8.10 -17.99
N GLN A 338 22.11 -7.70 -19.02
CA GLN A 338 23.52 -7.38 -18.85
C GLN A 338 23.68 -6.07 -18.08
N ALA A 339 24.44 -6.08 -16.99
CA ALA A 339 24.84 -4.90 -16.22
C ALA A 339 25.91 -4.10 -16.96
N SER A 340 25.60 -3.69 -18.19
CA SER A 340 26.46 -2.88 -19.04
C SER A 340 26.44 -1.42 -18.56
N GLU A 341 27.49 -0.65 -18.90
CA GLU A 341 27.54 0.79 -18.63
C GLU A 341 26.32 1.52 -19.20
N ARG A 342 25.85 1.13 -20.39
CA ARG A 342 24.62 1.66 -21.01
C ARG A 342 23.38 1.42 -20.15
N PHE A 343 23.24 0.22 -19.57
CA PHE A 343 22.11 -0.09 -18.70
C PHE A 343 22.20 0.69 -17.38
N LEU A 344 23.38 0.72 -16.76
CA LEU A 344 23.60 1.36 -15.46
C LEU A 344 23.53 2.90 -15.51
N SER A 345 23.69 3.49 -16.70
CA SER A 345 23.56 4.94 -16.93
C SER A 345 22.16 5.37 -17.39
N ASP A 346 21.29 4.44 -17.78
CA ASP A 346 19.92 4.74 -18.19
C ASP A 346 18.99 4.72 -16.97
N SER A 347 18.70 5.92 -16.45
CA SER A 347 17.85 6.09 -15.28
C SER A 347 16.45 5.50 -15.48
N GLY A 348 15.89 5.58 -16.69
CA GLY A 348 14.54 5.08 -16.99
C GLY A 348 14.46 3.55 -16.92
N LEU A 349 15.49 2.87 -17.46
CA LEU A 349 15.65 1.41 -17.36
C LEU A 349 15.97 0.97 -15.93
N CYS A 350 16.81 1.70 -15.21
CA CYS A 350 17.12 1.40 -13.80
C CYS A 350 15.88 1.52 -12.91
N CYS A 351 15.07 2.57 -13.07
CA CYS A 351 13.80 2.71 -12.37
C CYS A 351 12.83 1.56 -12.72
N GLN A 352 12.79 1.14 -14.00
CA GLN A 352 11.94 0.03 -14.42
C GLN A 352 12.39 -1.29 -13.78
N TYR A 353 13.69 -1.55 -13.76
CA TYR A 353 14.26 -2.76 -13.16
C TYR A 353 14.07 -2.76 -11.64
N ALA A 354 14.31 -1.63 -10.97
CA ALA A 354 14.03 -1.46 -9.55
C ALA A 354 12.55 -1.76 -9.21
N PHE A 355 11.61 -1.27 -10.02
CA PHE A 355 10.19 -1.57 -9.84
C PHE A 355 9.88 -3.06 -9.99
N ILE A 356 10.48 -3.74 -10.97
CA ILE A 356 10.35 -5.19 -11.15
C ILE A 356 10.84 -5.95 -9.91
N LEU A 357 11.97 -5.53 -9.33
CA LEU A 357 12.50 -6.13 -8.10
C LEU A 357 11.54 -5.96 -6.91
N LEU A 358 10.93 -4.78 -6.76
CA LEU A 358 9.93 -4.51 -5.72
C LEU A 358 8.68 -5.40 -5.89
N GLN A 359 8.18 -5.57 -7.11
CA GLN A 359 7.08 -6.51 -7.40
C GLN A 359 7.46 -7.95 -7.05
N HIS A 360 8.69 -8.35 -7.41
CA HIS A 360 9.17 -9.69 -7.14
C HIS A 360 9.29 -9.97 -5.63
N LEU A 361 9.84 -9.02 -4.87
CA LEU A 361 9.90 -9.08 -3.41
C LEU A 361 8.48 -9.25 -2.82
N LEU A 362 7.53 -8.45 -3.29
CA LEU A 362 6.13 -8.53 -2.85
C LEU A 362 5.51 -9.89 -3.11
N HIS A 363 5.68 -10.42 -4.31
CA HIS A 363 5.14 -11.71 -4.71
C HIS A 363 5.78 -12.88 -3.95
N THR A 364 7.10 -12.85 -3.76
CA THR A 364 7.84 -13.92 -3.10
C THR A 364 7.46 -14.02 -1.62
N ILE A 365 7.40 -12.89 -0.91
CA ILE A 365 7.07 -12.89 0.53
C ILE A 365 5.60 -13.25 0.78
N LYS A 366 4.70 -12.92 -0.14
CA LYS A 366 3.30 -13.36 -0.03
C LYS A 366 3.16 -14.89 -0.01
N LYS A 367 4.07 -15.61 -0.66
CA LYS A 367 4.06 -17.08 -0.77
C LYS A 367 4.74 -17.82 0.39
N ILE A 368 5.62 -17.15 1.12
CA ILE A 368 6.18 -17.63 2.39
C ILE A 368 5.10 -17.46 3.45
#